data_AF-M7T7M6-F1
#
_entry.id   AF-M7T7M6-F1
#
_cell.length_a   1.000
_cell.length_b   1.000
_cell.length_c   1.000
_cell.angle_alpha   90.00
_cell.angle_beta   90.00
_cell.angle_gamma   90.00
#
_symmetry.space_group_name_H-M   'P 1'
#
loop_
_entity.id
_entity.type
_entity.pdbx_description
1 polymer ?
#
loop_
_entity_poly.entity_id
_entity_poly.type
_entity_poly.pdbx_seq_one_letter_code
_entity_poly.pdbx_strand_id
1 'polypeptide(L)'
;MVESQMRAEQQTTPAARGEAPATNRFADLKYLMEFLHVKMLSQRKGKAVMIAVDGRIKDAEVLKHTHWVYAFRFLKASLYLESPNPSEAPAIENLKAIANLSSRRGDYAVFIAASLLEGLSHLKTMKDDAVVRIQSCIAQASKYQLEDSVRLLQLEILALMLDLACSLYQKSPQIVSQKVRLLQTRLDHCLNSDEWSLTGTELSLPIHKQSGNLRVISGDTASVLRPGEEHEQYDYLVLSFWSKLEAFTVTYTYTGIGLLYQHPRNDKRMFELWSEALSQLQKNANRIRGLPNSLEDAVKCTEWRREAKCYLEILRGLHFATSDQWAEVKKCVEQLESMVELPRKGIIGMYSLYLSGVYYQGTQDFDTAEQIYSDPNLSLEAYDNGHGHRKQAELEVSLLAAFNRIWIMQHPAYQNNYVTLELLDHLRLVCPDHPNPEIRTIYHLAVAAAKTVPPVPMTAVKNHISTALTGAKALGDIQTSSIALSLMRAKLFQNIVGDQALQCAKAASQQAKRSGNLIWMSVADNMLAQSLDVQGQVAEAQNVAQAAVHHAVLASRNGDYTR
;
A
#
# COMPACT_ATOMS: atom_id res chain seq x y z
N MET A 1 17.89 -45.48 7.49
CA MET A 1 19.14 -46.27 7.46
C MET A 1 20.28 -45.64 6.66
N VAL A 2 20.05 -44.52 5.94
CA VAL A 2 21.11 -43.73 5.27
C VAL A 2 21.59 -42.53 6.12
N GLU A 3 20.79 -42.10 7.11
CA GLU A 3 21.17 -41.02 8.06
C GLU A 3 22.20 -41.44 9.12
N SER A 4 22.44 -42.74 9.29
CA SER A 4 23.39 -43.27 10.28
C SER A 4 24.83 -43.32 9.75
N GLN A 5 25.02 -43.32 8.42
CA GLN A 5 26.33 -43.42 7.77
C GLN A 5 27.00 -42.06 7.54
N MET A 6 26.26 -40.96 7.41
CA MET A 6 26.87 -39.63 7.28
C MET A 6 27.43 -39.05 8.58
N ARG A 7 27.04 -39.58 9.76
CA ARG A 7 27.55 -39.11 11.05
C ARG A 7 28.89 -39.73 11.46
N ALA A 8 29.33 -40.80 10.78
CA ALA A 8 30.54 -41.54 11.17
C ALA A 8 31.82 -41.10 10.43
N GLU A 9 31.72 -40.32 9.35
CA GLU A 9 32.90 -39.87 8.57
C GLU A 9 33.45 -38.50 8.98
N GLN A 10 32.85 -37.82 9.96
CA GLN A 10 33.35 -36.52 10.46
C GLN A 10 34.37 -36.60 11.61
N GLN A 11 34.77 -37.80 12.06
CA GLN A 11 35.69 -37.96 13.19
C GLN A 11 36.73 -39.06 12.98
N THR A 12 37.72 -38.84 12.10
CA THR A 12 39.06 -39.48 12.19
C THR A 12 40.11 -38.77 11.32
N THR A 13 40.90 -37.86 11.95
CA THR A 13 42.39 -37.64 11.90
C THR A 13 43.24 -37.75 10.61
N PRO A 14 44.48 -37.19 10.53
CA PRO A 14 45.17 -36.18 11.35
C PRO A 14 45.92 -35.08 10.53
N ALA A 15 46.44 -34.07 11.23
CA ALA A 15 47.34 -33.04 10.71
C ALA A 15 48.76 -33.59 10.46
N ALA A 16 49.37 -33.27 9.30
CA ALA A 16 50.65 -32.53 9.17
C ALA A 16 51.40 -32.81 7.84
N ARG A 17 51.93 -31.70 7.27
CA ARG A 17 53.06 -31.52 6.33
C ARG A 17 52.80 -31.57 4.81
N GLY A 18 53.22 -30.47 4.16
CA GLY A 18 53.67 -30.43 2.77
C GLY A 18 52.82 -29.55 1.86
N GLU A 19 53.44 -28.62 1.15
CA GLU A 19 52.85 -27.50 0.41
C GLU A 19 52.19 -27.86 -0.94
N ALA A 20 51.39 -26.90 -1.45
CA ALA A 20 50.96 -26.65 -2.85
C ALA A 20 49.54 -27.11 -3.29
N PRO A 21 48.98 -26.55 -4.38
CA PRO A 21 47.94 -25.52 -4.41
C PRO A 21 46.55 -26.09 -4.77
N ALA A 22 46.05 -27.04 -3.97
CA ALA A 22 44.75 -27.68 -4.21
C ALA A 22 43.59 -27.07 -3.39
N THR A 23 43.90 -26.28 -2.35
CA THR A 23 42.91 -25.78 -1.38
C THR A 23 41.98 -24.67 -1.89
N ASN A 24 42.25 -24.12 -3.09
CA ASN A 24 41.51 -22.99 -3.67
C ASN A 24 40.63 -23.35 -4.88
N ARG A 25 40.49 -24.63 -5.26
CA ARG A 25 39.81 -24.99 -6.54
C ARG A 25 38.28 -24.85 -6.55
N PHE A 26 37.63 -24.73 -5.39
CA PHE A 26 36.16 -24.74 -5.26
C PHE A 26 35.64 -23.64 -4.31
N ALA A 27 36.31 -22.49 -4.27
CA ALA A 27 35.92 -21.39 -3.38
C ALA A 27 34.52 -20.87 -3.69
N ASP A 28 34.18 -20.78 -4.97
CA ASP A 28 32.86 -20.46 -5.53
C ASP A 28 31.74 -21.38 -5.01
N LEU A 29 31.93 -22.70 -5.13
CA LEU A 29 30.98 -23.71 -4.67
C LEU A 29 30.83 -23.70 -3.14
N LYS A 30 31.93 -23.47 -2.42
CA LYS A 30 31.89 -23.31 -0.96
C LYS A 30 30.96 -22.15 -0.58
N TYR A 31 31.12 -20.98 -1.19
CA TYR A 31 30.25 -19.84 -0.89
C TYR A 31 28.80 -20.07 -1.28
N LEU A 32 28.56 -20.72 -2.42
CA LEU A 32 27.20 -21.10 -2.84
C LEU A 32 26.55 -22.04 -1.83
N MET A 33 27.26 -23.06 -1.36
CA MET A 33 26.76 -23.97 -0.32
C MET A 33 26.47 -23.23 0.98
N GLU A 34 27.33 -22.31 1.40
CA GLU A 34 27.11 -21.48 2.59
C GLU A 34 25.88 -20.56 2.43
N PHE A 35 25.69 -19.96 1.25
CA PHE A 35 24.53 -19.14 0.92
C PHE A 35 23.23 -19.94 0.98
N LEU A 36 23.19 -21.13 0.36
CA LEU A 36 22.03 -22.03 0.39
C LEU A 36 21.77 -22.54 1.80
N HIS A 37 22.82 -22.87 2.56
CA HIS A 37 22.70 -23.30 3.94
C HIS A 37 22.04 -22.24 4.82
N VAL A 38 22.44 -20.97 4.67
CA VAL A 38 21.80 -19.84 5.36
C VAL A 38 20.32 -19.72 5.00
N LYS A 39 19.96 -19.83 3.70
CA LYS A 39 18.56 -19.80 3.26
C LYS A 39 17.73 -20.96 3.83
N MET A 40 18.31 -22.15 3.95
CA MET A 40 17.61 -23.27 4.59
C MET A 40 17.48 -23.11 6.10
N LEU A 41 18.51 -22.58 6.77
CA LEU A 41 18.48 -22.35 8.21
C LEU A 41 17.47 -21.26 8.60
N SER A 42 17.26 -20.24 7.76
CA SER A 42 16.33 -19.14 8.05
C SER A 42 14.90 -19.62 8.21
N GLN A 43 14.53 -20.69 7.50
CA GLN A 43 13.23 -21.36 7.64
C GLN A 43 13.03 -22.01 9.02
N ARG A 44 14.09 -22.22 9.81
CA ARG A 44 14.05 -22.99 11.07
C ARG A 44 14.51 -22.22 12.31
N LYS A 45 15.54 -21.36 12.22
CA LYS A 45 16.19 -20.71 13.38
C LYS A 45 16.68 -19.29 13.10
N GLY A 46 15.83 -18.27 13.26
CA GLY A 46 16.13 -16.87 12.90
C GLY A 46 17.39 -16.24 13.50
N LYS A 47 17.60 -16.29 14.83
CA LYS A 47 18.76 -15.61 15.47
C LYS A 47 20.11 -16.25 15.12
N ALA A 48 20.17 -17.59 15.05
CA ALA A 48 21.40 -18.31 14.73
C ALA A 48 21.85 -18.05 13.29
N VAL A 49 20.90 -17.85 12.37
CA VAL A 49 21.17 -17.52 10.97
C VAL A 49 21.88 -16.18 10.85
N MET A 50 21.44 -15.16 11.58
CA MET A 50 22.06 -13.83 11.52
C MET A 50 23.53 -13.86 11.95
N ILE A 51 23.85 -14.61 13.01
CA ILE A 51 25.23 -14.82 13.47
C ILE A 51 26.05 -15.57 12.42
N ALA A 52 25.47 -16.63 11.82
CA ALA A 52 26.14 -17.40 10.79
C ALA A 52 26.48 -16.52 9.57
N VAL A 53 25.54 -15.69 9.11
CA VAL A 53 25.75 -14.76 7.99
C VAL A 53 26.82 -13.74 8.32
N ASP A 54 26.86 -13.20 9.55
CA ASP A 54 27.91 -12.27 9.97
C ASP A 54 29.31 -12.88 9.92
N GLY A 55 29.43 -14.16 10.29
CA GLY A 55 30.67 -14.92 10.11
C GLY A 55 31.09 -14.98 8.64
N ARG A 56 30.15 -15.32 7.74
CA ARG A 56 30.45 -15.45 6.30
C ARG A 56 30.78 -14.13 5.63
N ILE A 57 30.14 -13.04 6.04
CA ILE A 57 30.48 -11.69 5.57
C ILE A 57 31.92 -11.35 5.96
N LYS A 58 32.30 -11.55 7.22
CA LYS A 58 33.66 -11.26 7.71
C LYS A 58 34.71 -12.09 6.97
N ASP A 59 34.45 -13.37 6.78
CA ASP A 59 35.37 -14.27 6.05
C ASP A 59 35.56 -13.80 4.60
N ALA A 60 34.48 -13.45 3.90
CA ALA A 60 34.52 -12.94 2.53
C ALA A 60 35.22 -11.57 2.43
N GLU A 61 35.07 -10.70 3.45
CA GLU A 61 35.75 -9.41 3.53
C GLU A 61 37.27 -9.56 3.72
N VAL A 62 37.69 -10.46 4.62
CA VAL A 62 39.11 -10.77 4.84
C VAL A 62 39.77 -11.28 3.55
N LEU A 63 39.06 -12.12 2.81
CA LEU A 63 39.52 -12.67 1.53
C LEU A 63 39.32 -11.71 0.34
N LYS A 64 38.75 -10.53 0.55
CA LYS A 64 38.47 -9.52 -0.49
C LYS A 64 37.55 -10.01 -1.63
N HIS A 65 36.73 -11.03 -1.36
CA HIS A 65 35.77 -11.58 -2.32
C HIS A 65 34.49 -10.72 -2.38
N THR A 66 34.61 -9.50 -2.88
CA THR A 66 33.56 -8.46 -2.79
C THR A 66 32.22 -8.88 -3.40
N HIS A 67 32.20 -9.66 -4.48
CA HIS A 67 30.97 -10.18 -5.08
C HIS A 67 30.10 -10.95 -4.07
N TRP A 68 30.74 -11.82 -3.27
CA TRP A 68 30.07 -12.59 -2.23
C TRP A 68 29.72 -11.73 -1.01
N VAL A 69 30.51 -10.69 -0.70
CA VAL A 69 30.15 -9.70 0.33
C VAL A 69 28.82 -9.03 -0.02
N TYR A 70 28.60 -8.63 -1.28
CA TYR A 70 27.31 -8.09 -1.71
C TYR A 70 26.20 -9.12 -1.56
N ALA A 71 26.39 -10.34 -2.08
CA ALA A 71 25.39 -11.39 -2.02
C ALA A 71 24.93 -11.70 -0.58
N PHE A 72 25.88 -11.88 0.36
CA PHE A 72 25.56 -12.14 1.76
C PHE A 72 24.91 -10.95 2.46
N ARG A 73 25.32 -9.71 2.15
CA ARG A 73 24.72 -8.50 2.76
C ARG A 73 23.29 -8.26 2.26
N PHE A 74 23.01 -8.46 0.98
CA PHE A 74 21.64 -8.41 0.46
C PHE A 74 20.78 -9.51 1.07
N LEU A 75 21.29 -10.75 1.15
CA LEU A 75 20.59 -11.85 1.81
C LEU A 75 20.28 -11.49 3.27
N LYS A 76 21.25 -10.93 4.01
CA LYS A 76 21.03 -10.49 5.40
C LYS A 76 19.93 -9.44 5.52
N ALA A 77 19.92 -8.44 4.63
CA ALA A 77 18.89 -7.42 4.60
C ALA A 77 17.50 -8.02 4.32
N SER A 78 17.38 -8.90 3.32
CA SER A 78 16.12 -9.61 3.01
C SER A 78 15.64 -10.45 4.19
N LEU A 79 16.53 -11.21 4.86
CA LEU A 79 16.18 -12.01 6.02
C LEU A 79 15.65 -11.18 7.19
N TYR A 80 16.16 -9.97 7.41
CA TYR A 80 15.61 -9.07 8.42
C TYR A 80 14.20 -8.59 8.06
N LEU A 81 13.96 -8.26 6.79
CA LEU A 81 12.69 -7.72 6.31
C LEU A 81 11.58 -8.78 6.18
N GLU A 82 11.95 -10.03 5.90
CA GLU A 82 11.06 -11.20 5.78
C GLU A 82 10.82 -11.92 7.11
N SER A 83 11.56 -11.57 8.17
CA SER A 83 11.38 -12.21 9.47
C SER A 83 10.00 -11.90 10.09
N PRO A 84 9.44 -12.80 10.93
CA PRO A 84 8.13 -12.60 11.57
C PRO A 84 8.04 -11.31 12.40
N ASN A 85 9.17 -10.90 12.98
CA ASN A 85 9.34 -9.62 13.67
C ASN A 85 10.36 -8.79 12.88
N PRO A 86 9.95 -8.10 11.80
CA PRO A 86 10.87 -7.43 10.91
C PRO A 86 11.66 -6.36 11.66
N SER A 87 12.98 -6.40 11.52
CA SER A 87 13.87 -5.41 12.14
C SER A 87 14.48 -4.53 11.06
N GLU A 88 13.92 -3.34 10.89
CA GLU A 88 14.29 -2.43 9.80
C GLU A 88 15.63 -1.75 10.01
N ALA A 89 15.95 -1.36 11.24
CA ALA A 89 17.21 -0.70 11.55
C ALA A 89 18.44 -1.52 11.07
N PRO A 90 18.59 -2.82 11.42
CA PRO A 90 19.70 -3.61 10.93
C PRO A 90 19.60 -3.93 9.43
N ALA A 91 18.39 -3.98 8.84
CA ALA A 91 18.25 -4.11 7.39
C ALA A 91 18.81 -2.88 6.66
N ILE A 92 18.43 -1.68 7.10
CA ILE A 92 18.88 -0.39 6.57
C ILE A 92 20.40 -0.23 6.76
N GLU A 93 20.95 -0.61 7.91
CA GLU A 93 22.41 -0.60 8.13
C GLU A 93 23.15 -1.47 7.11
N ASN A 94 22.61 -2.64 6.76
CA ASN A 94 23.20 -3.50 5.73
C ASN A 94 23.10 -2.87 4.34
N LEU A 95 21.97 -2.27 3.99
CA LEU A 95 21.80 -1.57 2.71
C LEU A 95 22.76 -0.37 2.58
N LYS A 96 22.93 0.42 3.65
CA LYS A 96 23.92 1.51 3.71
C LYS A 96 25.35 1.00 3.57
N ALA A 97 25.68 -0.13 4.19
CA ALA A 97 27.00 -0.73 4.05
C ALA A 97 27.27 -1.21 2.61
N ILE A 98 26.27 -1.77 1.93
CA ILE A 98 26.35 -2.12 0.51
C ILE A 98 26.58 -0.86 -0.33
N ALA A 99 25.77 0.19 -0.14
CA ALA A 99 25.88 1.44 -0.87
C ALA A 99 27.27 2.10 -0.68
N ASN A 100 27.79 2.12 0.55
CA ASN A 100 29.13 2.65 0.81
C ASN A 100 30.24 1.85 0.11
N LEU A 101 30.13 0.52 0.09
CA LEU A 101 31.11 -0.35 -0.57
C LEU A 101 31.06 -0.20 -2.10
N SER A 102 29.86 -0.19 -2.67
CA SER A 102 29.66 -0.07 -4.12
C SER A 102 30.04 1.30 -4.65
N SER A 103 29.73 2.38 -3.93
CA SER A 103 30.18 3.73 -4.30
C SER A 103 31.70 3.87 -4.33
N ARG A 104 32.43 3.19 -3.44
CA ARG A 104 33.91 3.23 -3.42
C ARG A 104 34.54 2.46 -4.58
N ARG A 105 33.86 1.42 -5.06
CA ARG A 105 34.34 0.54 -6.13
C ARG A 105 33.89 0.96 -7.53
N GLY A 106 32.89 1.83 -7.62
CA GLY A 106 32.26 2.20 -8.89
C GLY A 106 31.16 1.22 -9.33
N ASP A 107 30.69 0.33 -8.46
CA ASP A 107 29.62 -0.63 -8.77
C ASP A 107 28.24 0.05 -8.69
N TYR A 108 27.96 1.00 -9.59
CA TYR A 108 26.85 1.94 -9.45
C TYR A 108 25.44 1.30 -9.52
N ALA A 109 25.25 0.23 -10.29
CA ALA A 109 23.98 -0.48 -10.32
C ALA A 109 23.63 -1.10 -8.95
N VAL A 110 24.63 -1.65 -8.26
CA VAL A 110 24.50 -2.16 -6.88
C VAL A 110 24.20 -1.04 -5.89
N PHE A 111 24.86 0.13 -6.05
CA PHE A 111 24.58 1.32 -5.26
C PHE A 111 23.12 1.77 -5.35
N ILE A 112 22.59 1.84 -6.58
CA ILE A 112 21.21 2.27 -6.83
C ILE A 112 20.21 1.27 -6.27
N ALA A 113 20.41 -0.03 -6.52
CA ALA A 113 19.55 -1.06 -5.97
C ALA A 113 19.50 -0.98 -4.43
N ALA A 114 20.65 -0.85 -3.76
CA ALA A 114 20.70 -0.71 -2.30
C ALA A 114 19.98 0.55 -1.80
N SER A 115 20.17 1.69 -2.47
CA SER A 115 19.54 2.97 -2.11
C SER A 115 18.01 2.92 -2.27
N LEU A 116 17.51 2.33 -3.36
CA LEU A 116 16.07 2.20 -3.60
C LEU A 116 15.41 1.21 -2.64
N LEU A 117 16.07 0.09 -2.31
CA LEU A 117 15.59 -0.85 -1.28
C LEU A 117 15.59 -0.23 0.13
N GLU A 118 16.53 0.67 0.43
CA GLU A 118 16.50 1.47 1.66
C GLU A 118 15.27 2.37 1.68
N GLY A 119 14.99 3.07 0.58
CA GLY A 119 13.79 3.87 0.41
C GLY A 119 12.49 3.06 0.58
N LEU A 120 12.40 1.87 0.00
CA LEU A 120 11.25 0.97 0.22
C LEU A 120 11.09 0.57 1.69
N SER A 121 12.20 0.34 2.39
CA SER A 121 12.17 0.03 3.82
C SER A 121 11.59 1.19 4.65
N HIS A 122 11.92 2.43 4.29
CA HIS A 122 11.31 3.62 4.91
C HIS A 122 9.83 3.80 4.55
N LEU A 123 9.44 3.47 3.31
CA LEU A 123 8.04 3.51 2.87
C LEU A 123 7.16 2.53 3.64
N LYS A 124 7.71 1.39 4.07
CA LYS A 124 6.97 0.37 4.82
C LYS A 124 6.52 0.84 6.20
N THR A 125 7.28 1.72 6.86
CA THR A 125 6.95 2.21 8.21
C THR A 125 6.44 3.63 8.30
N MET A 126 6.69 4.48 7.30
CA MET A 126 6.15 5.85 7.24
C MET A 126 6.21 6.64 8.57
N LYS A 127 7.40 6.70 9.19
CA LYS A 127 7.67 7.55 10.37
C LYS A 127 7.71 9.04 9.97
N ASP A 128 7.73 9.94 10.96
CA ASP A 128 7.59 11.40 10.77
C ASP A 128 8.63 12.05 9.81
N ASP A 129 9.77 11.39 9.57
CA ASP A 129 10.81 11.83 8.62
C ASP A 129 11.00 10.90 7.42
N ALA A 130 10.14 9.88 7.26
CA ALA A 130 10.27 8.86 6.24
C ALA A 130 10.27 9.48 4.83
N VAL A 131 9.44 10.49 4.57
CA VAL A 131 9.39 11.10 3.25
C VAL A 131 10.72 11.77 2.88
N VAL A 132 11.34 12.49 3.81
CA VAL A 132 12.65 13.14 3.56
C VAL A 132 13.72 12.07 3.30
N ARG A 133 13.71 10.98 4.08
CA ARG A 133 14.65 9.86 3.89
C ARG A 133 14.46 9.19 2.54
N ILE A 134 13.22 8.92 2.13
CA ILE A 134 12.93 8.31 0.84
C ILE A 134 13.37 9.21 -0.32
N GLN A 135 13.10 10.51 -0.24
CA GLN A 135 13.55 11.48 -1.24
C GLN A 135 15.08 11.56 -1.30
N SER A 136 15.78 11.45 -0.16
CA SER A 136 17.23 11.35 -0.12
C SER A 136 17.73 10.07 -0.81
N CYS A 137 17.09 8.92 -0.60
CA CYS A 137 17.43 7.66 -1.27
C CYS A 137 17.22 7.74 -2.79
N ILE A 138 16.14 8.38 -3.24
CA ILE A 138 15.88 8.61 -4.67
C ILE A 138 16.96 9.54 -5.26
N ALA A 139 17.30 10.64 -4.57
CA ALA A 139 18.34 11.56 -5.01
C ALA A 139 19.72 10.88 -5.10
N GLN A 140 20.05 10.00 -4.15
CA GLN A 140 21.24 9.16 -4.21
C GLN A 140 21.21 8.27 -5.45
N ALA A 141 20.10 7.59 -5.71
CA ALA A 141 19.96 6.75 -6.89
C ALA A 141 20.12 7.55 -8.20
N SER A 142 19.54 8.75 -8.29
CA SER A 142 19.63 9.62 -9.46
C SER A 142 21.02 10.19 -9.72
N LYS A 143 21.95 10.15 -8.75
CA LYS A 143 23.32 10.68 -8.88
C LYS A 143 24.07 10.10 -10.07
N TYR A 144 23.83 8.83 -10.40
CA TYR A 144 24.54 8.09 -11.45
C TYR A 144 23.67 7.80 -12.68
N GLN A 145 22.56 8.52 -12.85
CA GLN A 145 21.57 8.26 -13.91
C GLN A 145 22.11 8.40 -15.35
N LEU A 146 23.25 9.07 -15.53
CA LEU A 146 23.86 9.28 -16.84
C LEU A 146 24.80 8.13 -17.26
N GLU A 147 25.20 7.28 -16.32
CA GLU A 147 26.08 6.14 -16.59
C GLU A 147 25.33 5.05 -17.38
N ASP A 148 25.92 4.55 -18.46
CA ASP A 148 25.28 3.55 -19.31
C ASP A 148 25.12 2.19 -18.61
N SER A 149 26.04 1.84 -17.70
CA SER A 149 26.02 0.60 -16.90
C SER A 149 24.87 0.53 -15.88
N VAL A 150 24.07 1.59 -15.78
CA VAL A 150 23.08 1.82 -14.72
C VAL A 150 21.65 1.86 -15.25
N ARG A 151 21.44 1.82 -16.57
CA ARG A 151 20.13 1.97 -17.22
C ARG A 151 19.27 0.70 -17.15
N LEU A 152 19.00 0.23 -15.93
CA LEU A 152 18.12 -0.91 -15.68
C LEU A 152 16.69 -0.43 -15.50
N LEU A 153 15.83 -0.79 -16.45
CA LEU A 153 14.43 -0.36 -16.51
C LEU A 153 13.64 -0.67 -15.23
N GLN A 154 13.90 -1.84 -14.64
CA GLN A 154 13.24 -2.28 -13.42
C GLN A 154 13.53 -1.36 -12.23
N LEU A 155 14.76 -0.82 -12.14
CA LEU A 155 15.18 0.10 -11.08
C LEU A 155 14.64 1.52 -11.33
N GLU A 156 14.57 1.95 -12.59
CA GLU A 156 13.98 3.23 -12.95
C GLU A 156 12.48 3.27 -12.58
N ILE A 157 11.71 2.25 -12.98
CA ILE A 157 10.29 2.16 -12.63
C ILE A 157 10.11 2.09 -11.11
N LEU A 158 11.01 1.40 -10.39
CA LEU A 158 10.94 1.37 -8.93
C LEU A 158 11.14 2.75 -8.32
N ALA A 159 12.13 3.52 -8.80
CA ALA A 159 12.38 4.87 -8.32
C ALA A 159 11.17 5.78 -8.52
N LEU A 160 10.54 5.74 -9.71
CA LEU A 160 9.35 6.53 -10.03
C LEU A 160 8.13 6.09 -9.19
N MET A 161 7.97 4.79 -8.97
CA MET A 161 6.91 4.24 -8.12
C MET A 161 7.07 4.66 -6.65
N LEU A 162 8.29 4.61 -6.13
CA LEU A 162 8.62 5.04 -4.77
C LEU A 162 8.34 6.54 -4.60
N ASP A 163 8.69 7.34 -5.60
CA ASP A 163 8.45 8.78 -5.62
C ASP A 163 6.96 9.13 -5.66
N LEU A 164 6.17 8.41 -6.47
CA LEU A 164 4.72 8.53 -6.52
C LEU A 164 4.08 8.12 -5.18
N ALA A 165 4.49 6.99 -4.61
CA ALA A 165 3.99 6.50 -3.33
C ALA A 165 4.18 7.52 -2.20
N CYS A 166 5.34 8.20 -2.16
CA CYS A 166 5.58 9.29 -1.22
C CYS A 166 4.63 10.46 -1.41
N SER A 167 4.39 10.88 -2.65
CA SER A 167 3.49 12.00 -2.93
C SER A 167 2.02 11.67 -2.66
N LEU A 168 1.61 10.41 -2.86
CA LEU A 168 0.30 9.93 -2.43
C LEU A 168 0.17 9.98 -0.91
N TYR A 169 1.20 9.58 -0.18
CA TYR A 169 1.22 9.67 1.28
C TYR A 169 1.12 11.12 1.79
N GLN A 170 1.83 12.05 1.14
CA GLN A 170 1.74 13.48 1.43
C GLN A 170 0.43 14.14 1.00
N LYS A 171 -0.42 13.44 0.23
CA LYS A 171 -1.73 13.92 -0.24
C LYS A 171 -1.62 15.25 -0.99
N SER A 172 -0.67 15.38 -1.93
CA SER A 172 -0.50 16.60 -2.75
C SER A 172 -1.03 16.40 -4.17
N PRO A 173 -2.26 16.88 -4.49
CA PRO A 173 -2.93 16.64 -5.78
C PRO A 173 -2.10 17.02 -7.01
N GLN A 174 -1.47 18.20 -6.97
CA GLN A 174 -0.73 18.74 -8.11
C GLN A 174 0.54 17.92 -8.39
N ILE A 175 1.28 17.57 -7.33
CA ILE A 175 2.51 16.77 -7.44
C ILE A 175 2.19 15.35 -7.87
N VAL A 176 1.15 14.73 -7.29
CA VAL A 176 0.68 13.39 -7.68
C VAL A 176 0.35 13.35 -9.17
N SER A 177 -0.36 14.36 -9.68
CA SER A 177 -0.73 14.44 -11.10
C SER A 177 0.48 14.49 -12.03
N GLN A 178 1.51 15.26 -11.67
CA GLN A 178 2.75 15.34 -12.44
C GLN A 178 3.50 14.01 -12.43
N LYS A 179 3.65 13.38 -11.27
CA LYS A 179 4.38 12.11 -11.11
C LYS A 179 3.68 10.94 -11.81
N VAL A 180 2.35 10.90 -11.76
CA VAL A 180 1.54 9.93 -12.52
C VAL A 180 1.83 10.04 -14.02
N ARG A 181 1.86 11.27 -14.59
CA ARG A 181 2.15 11.46 -16.02
C ARG A 181 3.55 10.96 -16.38
N LEU A 182 4.55 11.33 -15.57
CA LEU A 182 5.93 10.90 -15.78
C LEU A 182 6.05 9.37 -15.78
N LEU A 183 5.45 8.73 -14.78
CA LEU A 183 5.44 7.27 -14.65
C LEU A 183 4.75 6.60 -15.83
N GLN A 184 3.58 7.10 -16.27
CA GLN A 184 2.86 6.58 -17.43
C GLN A 184 3.71 6.66 -18.71
N THR A 185 4.32 7.82 -19.00
CA THR A 185 5.17 7.98 -20.19
C THR A 185 6.33 7.00 -20.21
N ARG A 186 6.95 6.75 -19.05
CA ARG A 186 8.03 5.76 -18.94
C ARG A 186 7.51 4.33 -19.10
N LEU A 187 6.38 4.02 -18.48
CA LEU A 187 5.74 2.72 -18.56
C LEU A 187 5.34 2.33 -20.00
N ASP A 188 4.83 3.30 -20.77
CA ASP A 188 4.49 3.10 -22.19
C ASP A 188 5.72 2.78 -23.04
N HIS A 189 6.87 3.39 -22.72
CA HIS A 189 8.14 3.03 -23.33
C HIS A 189 8.58 1.60 -22.95
N CYS A 190 8.38 1.21 -21.67
CA CYS A 190 8.71 -0.12 -21.17
C CYS A 190 7.89 -1.23 -21.84
N LEU A 191 6.62 -0.97 -22.14
CA LEU A 191 5.72 -1.95 -22.77
C LEU A 191 6.31 -2.48 -24.08
N ASN A 192 6.95 -1.61 -24.85
CA ASN A 192 7.52 -1.92 -26.16
C ASN A 192 8.94 -2.49 -26.12
N SER A 193 9.58 -2.58 -24.95
CA SER A 193 10.92 -3.16 -24.80
C SER A 193 10.85 -4.65 -24.45
N ASP A 194 11.69 -5.44 -25.13
CA ASP A 194 11.88 -6.88 -24.89
C ASP A 194 12.95 -7.18 -23.83
N GLU A 195 13.64 -6.15 -23.31
CA GLU A 195 14.72 -6.30 -22.31
C GLU A 195 14.21 -6.79 -20.94
N TRP A 196 12.93 -6.57 -20.65
CA TRP A 196 12.30 -6.99 -19.39
C TRP A 196 11.28 -8.09 -19.63
N SER A 197 11.63 -9.29 -19.15
CA SER A 197 10.75 -10.45 -19.24
C SER A 197 9.38 -10.20 -18.60
N LEU A 198 8.33 -10.63 -19.29
CA LEU A 198 6.94 -10.52 -18.82
C LEU A 198 6.73 -11.18 -17.44
N THR A 199 7.38 -12.33 -17.25
CA THR A 199 7.19 -13.21 -16.08
C THR A 199 8.48 -13.47 -15.30
N GLY A 200 9.64 -13.19 -15.89
CA GLY A 200 10.93 -13.35 -15.23
C GLY A 200 11.09 -12.33 -14.11
N THR A 201 11.45 -12.84 -12.94
CA THR A 201 11.70 -12.05 -11.71
C THR A 201 13.20 -11.83 -11.48
N GLU A 202 14.07 -12.23 -12.39
CA GLU A 202 15.51 -12.03 -12.22
C GLU A 202 15.93 -10.61 -12.61
N LEU A 203 16.67 -9.95 -11.71
CA LEU A 203 17.40 -8.72 -11.98
C LEU A 203 18.91 -9.02 -11.91
N SER A 204 19.62 -8.70 -12.99
CA SER A 204 21.09 -8.88 -13.06
C SER A 204 21.78 -7.53 -12.90
N LEU A 205 22.52 -7.36 -11.80
CA LEU A 205 23.24 -6.13 -11.48
C LEU A 205 24.71 -6.26 -11.89
N PRO A 206 25.23 -5.41 -12.80
CA PRO A 206 26.63 -5.45 -13.21
C PRO A 206 27.57 -5.04 -12.05
N ILE A 207 28.66 -5.77 -11.92
CA ILE A 207 29.75 -5.56 -10.94
C ILE A 207 31.07 -5.64 -11.68
N HIS A 208 31.99 -4.71 -11.43
CA HIS A 208 33.29 -4.73 -12.10
C HIS A 208 34.09 -5.99 -11.75
N LYS A 209 34.58 -6.67 -12.79
CA LYS A 209 35.46 -7.85 -12.62
C LYS A 209 36.69 -7.49 -11.81
N GLN A 210 37.05 -8.38 -10.88
CA GLN A 210 38.25 -8.21 -10.07
C GLN A 210 39.47 -8.79 -10.79
N SER A 211 40.45 -7.94 -11.11
CA SER A 211 41.74 -8.37 -11.64
C SER A 211 42.47 -9.23 -10.62
N GLY A 212 42.64 -10.53 -10.90
CA GLY A 212 43.49 -11.44 -10.11
C GLY A 212 42.80 -12.58 -9.35
N ASN A 213 41.46 -12.69 -9.35
CA ASN A 213 40.73 -13.76 -8.66
C ASN A 213 40.22 -14.83 -9.65
N LEU A 214 41.10 -15.74 -10.06
CA LEU A 214 40.71 -16.92 -10.83
C LEU A 214 39.94 -17.90 -9.92
N ARG A 215 38.64 -18.13 -10.22
CA ARG A 215 37.73 -19.17 -9.66
C ARG A 215 36.93 -18.85 -8.38
N VAL A 216 36.37 -17.65 -8.26
CA VAL A 216 35.40 -17.32 -7.18
C VAL A 216 33.96 -17.21 -7.69
N ILE A 217 33.77 -17.19 -9.02
CA ILE A 217 32.48 -17.19 -9.72
C ILE A 217 32.59 -18.22 -10.85
N SER A 218 31.55 -19.02 -11.05
CA SER A 218 31.47 -20.03 -12.11
C SER A 218 30.03 -20.20 -12.60
N GLY A 219 29.82 -21.05 -13.61
CA GLY A 219 28.47 -21.38 -14.08
C GLY A 219 27.57 -21.95 -12.97
N ASP A 220 28.15 -22.69 -12.01
CA ASP A 220 27.41 -23.29 -10.91
C ASP A 220 26.85 -22.24 -9.93
N THR A 221 27.47 -21.04 -9.88
CA THR A 221 27.02 -19.95 -9.01
C THR A 221 25.97 -19.05 -9.64
N ALA A 222 25.56 -19.29 -10.90
CA ALA A 222 24.77 -18.38 -11.72
C ALA A 222 23.39 -17.99 -11.17
N SER A 223 22.88 -18.73 -10.17
CA SER A 223 21.66 -18.37 -9.43
C SER A 223 21.83 -17.19 -8.46
N VAL A 224 23.07 -16.84 -8.12
CA VAL A 224 23.43 -15.74 -7.21
C VAL A 224 24.45 -14.80 -7.87
N LEU A 225 25.51 -15.36 -8.46
CA LEU A 225 26.56 -14.64 -9.17
C LEU A 225 26.79 -15.31 -10.52
N ARG A 226 26.54 -14.57 -11.60
CA ARG A 226 26.70 -15.03 -12.97
C ARG A 226 28.00 -14.46 -13.56
N PRO A 227 28.91 -15.30 -14.08
CA PRO A 227 30.10 -14.80 -14.75
C PRO A 227 29.68 -14.08 -16.04
N GLY A 228 30.25 -12.91 -16.29
CA GLY A 228 30.11 -12.25 -17.59
C GLY A 228 31.02 -12.92 -18.63
N GLU A 229 30.74 -12.70 -19.92
CA GLU A 229 31.58 -13.26 -21.00
C GLU A 229 33.04 -12.82 -20.89
N GLU A 230 33.99 -13.59 -21.44
CA GLU A 230 35.43 -13.32 -21.27
C GLU A 230 35.85 -11.89 -21.67
N HIS A 231 35.13 -11.29 -22.64
CA HIS A 231 35.38 -9.95 -23.16
C HIS A 231 34.58 -8.85 -22.44
N GLU A 232 33.63 -9.20 -21.58
CA GLU A 232 32.86 -8.24 -20.79
C GLU A 232 33.64 -7.79 -19.56
N GLN A 233 33.46 -6.53 -19.18
CA GLN A 233 34.12 -5.91 -18.01
C GLN A 233 33.40 -6.24 -16.69
N TYR A 234 32.21 -6.84 -16.76
CA TYR A 234 31.32 -7.02 -15.62
C TYR A 234 31.02 -8.50 -15.37
N ASP A 235 30.92 -8.86 -14.10
CA ASP A 235 30.16 -10.03 -13.63
C ASP A 235 28.80 -9.55 -13.11
N TYR A 236 27.84 -10.45 -12.90
CA TYR A 236 26.48 -10.06 -12.52
C TYR A 236 26.06 -10.65 -11.17
N LEU A 237 25.54 -9.80 -10.29
CA LEU A 237 24.78 -10.23 -9.11
C LEU A 237 23.32 -10.40 -9.49
N VAL A 238 22.80 -11.61 -9.29
CA VAL A 238 21.43 -11.97 -9.63
C VAL A 238 20.56 -11.84 -8.38
N LEU A 239 19.54 -11.00 -8.46
CA LEU A 239 18.53 -10.80 -7.42
C LEU A 239 17.16 -11.25 -7.91
N SER A 240 16.35 -11.77 -7.00
CA SER A 240 14.90 -11.88 -7.22
C SER A 240 14.27 -10.49 -7.05
N PHE A 241 13.51 -10.07 -8.05
CA PHE A 241 12.93 -8.75 -8.21
C PHE A 241 11.58 -8.85 -8.92
N TRP A 242 10.85 -7.76 -9.04
CA TRP A 242 9.54 -7.82 -9.71
C TRP A 242 9.65 -8.08 -11.23
N SER A 243 8.73 -8.87 -11.75
CA SER A 243 8.50 -9.07 -13.17
C SER A 243 7.81 -7.87 -13.81
N LYS A 244 7.84 -7.78 -15.14
CA LYS A 244 7.15 -6.73 -15.89
C LYS A 244 5.64 -6.74 -15.61
N LEU A 245 5.04 -7.92 -15.47
CA LEU A 245 3.63 -8.08 -15.05
C LEU A 245 3.35 -7.50 -13.66
N GLU A 246 4.21 -7.80 -12.69
CA GLU A 246 4.08 -7.32 -11.31
C GLU A 246 4.20 -5.80 -11.26
N ALA A 247 5.22 -5.25 -11.92
CA ALA A 247 5.43 -3.81 -11.99
C ALA A 247 4.27 -3.07 -12.67
N PHE A 248 3.72 -3.58 -13.77
CA PHE A 248 2.54 -2.98 -14.41
C PHE A 248 1.32 -3.00 -13.49
N THR A 249 1.07 -4.13 -12.84
CA THR A 249 -0.07 -4.28 -11.93
C THR A 249 0.01 -3.25 -10.80
N VAL A 250 1.16 -3.16 -10.14
CA VAL A 250 1.38 -2.21 -9.04
C VAL A 250 1.29 -0.78 -9.57
N THR A 251 1.89 -0.50 -10.73
CA THR A 251 1.87 0.83 -11.34
C THR A 251 0.46 1.29 -11.72
N TYR A 252 -0.35 0.45 -12.34
CA TYR A 252 -1.74 0.76 -12.67
C TYR A 252 -2.60 0.95 -11.42
N THR A 253 -2.34 0.16 -10.38
CA THR A 253 -3.00 0.32 -9.07
C THR A 253 -2.73 1.70 -8.49
N TYR A 254 -1.46 2.07 -8.32
CA TYR A 254 -1.03 3.36 -7.77
C TYR A 254 -1.44 4.55 -8.66
N THR A 255 -1.36 4.38 -9.97
CA THR A 255 -1.82 5.38 -10.93
C THR A 255 -3.31 5.64 -10.76
N GLY A 256 -4.14 4.60 -10.66
CA GLY A 256 -5.57 4.74 -10.42
C GLY A 256 -5.87 5.43 -9.07
N ILE A 257 -5.12 5.11 -8.02
CA ILE A 257 -5.20 5.83 -6.74
C ILE A 257 -4.82 7.31 -6.93
N GLY A 258 -3.77 7.61 -7.71
CA GLY A 258 -3.38 8.99 -8.02
C GLY A 258 -4.43 9.77 -8.79
N LEU A 259 -5.23 9.11 -9.64
CA LEU A 259 -6.36 9.74 -10.34
C LEU A 259 -7.50 10.14 -9.39
N LEU A 260 -7.58 9.57 -8.18
CA LEU A 260 -8.55 10.00 -7.15
C LEU A 260 -8.30 11.43 -6.68
N TYR A 261 -7.04 11.86 -6.65
CA TYR A 261 -6.64 13.21 -6.24
C TYR A 261 -6.64 14.20 -7.40
N GLN A 262 -7.03 13.79 -8.62
CA GLN A 262 -7.12 14.71 -9.76
C GLN A 262 -8.44 15.46 -9.78
N HIS A 263 -8.37 16.74 -10.17
CA HIS A 263 -9.54 17.59 -10.39
C HIS A 263 -9.51 18.20 -11.79
N PRO A 264 -10.53 17.93 -12.64
CA PRO A 264 -11.67 17.04 -12.41
C PRO A 264 -11.26 15.56 -12.30
N ARG A 265 -12.03 14.80 -11.50
CA ARG A 265 -11.78 13.37 -11.26
C ARG A 265 -12.09 12.57 -12.52
N ASN A 266 -11.26 11.58 -12.85
CA ASN A 266 -11.42 10.74 -14.05
C ASN A 266 -11.65 9.27 -13.66
N ASP A 267 -12.86 8.98 -13.16
CA ASP A 267 -13.25 7.65 -12.69
C ASP A 267 -13.25 6.61 -13.80
N LYS A 268 -13.64 7.01 -15.02
CA LYS A 268 -13.61 6.11 -16.18
C LYS A 268 -12.20 5.57 -16.42
N ARG A 269 -11.20 6.45 -16.51
CA ARG A 269 -9.80 6.04 -16.74
C ARG A 269 -9.24 5.24 -15.57
N MET A 270 -9.62 5.56 -14.34
CA MET A 270 -9.23 4.80 -13.15
C MET A 270 -9.74 3.35 -13.22
N PHE A 271 -11.02 3.16 -13.52
CA PHE A 271 -11.59 1.82 -13.67
C PHE A 271 -11.02 1.07 -14.87
N GLU A 272 -10.72 1.75 -15.98
CA GLU A 272 -10.01 1.13 -17.12
C GLU A 272 -8.66 0.56 -16.68
N LEU A 273 -7.86 1.34 -15.93
CA LEU A 273 -6.55 0.91 -15.44
C LEU A 273 -6.64 -0.27 -14.46
N TRP A 274 -7.54 -0.20 -13.48
CA TRP A 274 -7.73 -1.28 -12.51
C TRP A 274 -8.30 -2.55 -13.14
N SER A 275 -9.23 -2.41 -14.09
CA SER A 275 -9.77 -3.55 -14.85
C SER A 275 -8.72 -4.17 -15.75
N GLU A 276 -7.86 -3.36 -16.38
CA GLU A 276 -6.75 -3.88 -17.18
C GLU A 276 -5.74 -4.62 -16.31
N ALA A 277 -5.39 -4.10 -15.13
CA ALA A 277 -4.53 -4.80 -14.18
C ALA A 277 -5.11 -6.18 -13.79
N LEU A 278 -6.40 -6.26 -13.44
CA LEU A 278 -7.09 -7.52 -13.14
C LEU A 278 -7.10 -8.49 -14.33
N SER A 279 -7.42 -7.98 -15.51
CA SER A 279 -7.42 -8.71 -16.78
C SER A 279 -6.05 -9.32 -17.08
N GLN A 280 -4.97 -8.56 -16.89
CA GLN A 280 -3.60 -9.04 -17.09
C GLN A 280 -3.22 -10.13 -16.08
N LEU A 281 -3.57 -9.97 -14.81
CA LEU A 281 -3.34 -11.00 -13.80
C LEU A 281 -4.09 -12.30 -14.09
N GLN A 282 -5.29 -12.23 -14.67
CA GLN A 282 -6.08 -13.41 -15.06
C GLN A 282 -5.54 -14.07 -16.33
N LYS A 283 -5.33 -13.30 -17.41
CA LYS A 283 -4.86 -13.83 -18.70
C LYS A 283 -3.50 -14.50 -18.59
N ASN A 284 -2.58 -13.90 -17.86
CA ASN A 284 -1.23 -14.43 -17.71
C ASN A 284 -1.14 -15.54 -16.67
N ALA A 285 -2.21 -15.82 -15.91
CA ALA A 285 -2.20 -16.88 -14.90
C ALA A 285 -1.89 -18.26 -15.51
N ASN A 286 -2.49 -18.53 -16.67
CA ASN A 286 -2.31 -19.80 -17.39
C ASN A 286 -0.94 -19.90 -18.05
N ARG A 287 -0.40 -18.78 -18.57
CA ARG A 287 0.94 -18.73 -19.16
C ARG A 287 2.04 -19.05 -18.14
N ILE A 288 1.88 -18.55 -16.91
CA ILE A 288 2.85 -18.75 -15.83
C ILE A 288 2.84 -20.20 -15.31
N ARG A 289 1.68 -20.89 -15.33
CA ARG A 289 1.59 -22.30 -14.87
C ARG A 289 2.41 -23.28 -15.71
N GLY A 290 2.76 -22.93 -16.95
CA GLY A 290 3.53 -23.80 -17.85
C GLY A 290 5.04 -23.58 -17.82
N LEU A 291 5.54 -22.63 -17.03
CA LEU A 291 6.97 -22.33 -16.95
C LEU A 291 7.66 -23.26 -15.93
N PRO A 292 8.88 -23.74 -16.21
CA PRO A 292 9.65 -24.52 -15.25
C PRO A 292 10.13 -23.60 -14.10
N ASN A 293 9.49 -23.71 -12.94
CA ASN A 293 9.84 -22.99 -11.72
C ASN A 293 9.83 -23.93 -10.51
N SER A 294 10.51 -23.53 -9.43
CA SER A 294 10.45 -24.29 -8.18
C SER A 294 9.02 -24.21 -7.61
N LEU A 295 8.60 -25.23 -6.86
CA LEU A 295 7.29 -25.21 -6.21
C LEU A 295 7.16 -24.01 -5.26
N GLU A 296 8.24 -23.66 -4.55
CA GLU A 296 8.26 -22.52 -3.64
C GLU A 296 8.01 -21.20 -4.38
N ASP A 297 8.68 -20.98 -5.52
CA ASP A 297 8.49 -19.77 -6.32
C ASP A 297 7.09 -19.73 -6.94
N ALA A 298 6.58 -20.87 -7.41
CA ALA A 298 5.23 -20.98 -7.95
C ALA A 298 4.14 -20.66 -6.91
N VAL A 299 4.34 -21.09 -5.65
CA VAL A 299 3.46 -20.75 -4.52
C VAL A 299 3.54 -19.25 -4.23
N LYS A 300 4.73 -18.69 -4.06
CA LYS A 300 4.94 -17.26 -3.81
C LYS A 300 4.31 -16.36 -4.88
N CYS A 301 4.53 -16.67 -6.16
CA CYS A 301 3.91 -15.95 -7.27
C CYS A 301 2.38 -16.09 -7.27
N THR A 302 1.83 -17.21 -6.81
CA THR A 302 0.38 -17.41 -6.72
C THR A 302 -0.23 -16.62 -5.57
N GLU A 303 0.43 -16.62 -4.41
CA GLU A 303 0.05 -15.82 -3.24
C GLU A 303 0.08 -14.33 -3.55
N TRP A 304 1.17 -13.84 -4.15
CA TRP A 304 1.30 -12.43 -4.56
C TRP A 304 0.17 -12.01 -5.52
N ARG A 305 -0.14 -12.84 -6.54
CA ARG A 305 -1.23 -12.54 -7.49
C ARG A 305 -2.59 -12.52 -6.81
N ARG A 306 -2.83 -13.43 -5.87
CA ARG A 306 -4.07 -13.47 -5.09
C ARG A 306 -4.20 -12.19 -4.25
N GLU A 307 -3.14 -11.80 -3.56
CA GLU A 307 -3.08 -10.57 -2.77
C GLU A 307 -3.30 -9.32 -3.62
N ALA A 308 -2.62 -9.19 -4.76
CA ALA A 308 -2.82 -8.07 -5.69
C ALA A 308 -4.26 -7.95 -6.19
N LYS A 309 -4.91 -9.09 -6.52
CA LYS A 309 -6.33 -9.11 -6.89
C LYS A 309 -7.22 -8.65 -5.75
N CYS A 310 -6.97 -9.10 -4.52
CA CYS A 310 -7.74 -8.67 -3.35
C CYS A 310 -7.68 -7.16 -3.17
N TYR A 311 -6.50 -6.55 -3.23
CA TYR A 311 -6.35 -5.10 -3.13
C TYR A 311 -7.11 -4.35 -4.24
N LEU A 312 -7.04 -4.83 -5.48
CA LEU A 312 -7.78 -4.22 -6.59
C LEU A 312 -9.30 -4.33 -6.41
N GLU A 313 -9.82 -5.47 -5.96
CA GLU A 313 -11.26 -5.62 -5.68
C GLU A 313 -11.72 -4.77 -4.49
N ILE A 314 -10.91 -4.63 -3.45
CA ILE A 314 -11.18 -3.73 -2.33
C ILE A 314 -11.27 -2.27 -2.83
N LEU A 315 -10.29 -1.82 -3.61
CA LEU A 315 -10.27 -0.45 -4.15
C LEU A 315 -11.46 -0.17 -5.05
N ARG A 316 -11.77 -1.10 -5.96
CA ARG A 316 -12.95 -1.03 -6.84
C ARG A 316 -14.24 -0.99 -6.03
N GLY A 317 -14.42 -1.92 -5.09
CA GLY A 317 -15.61 -2.01 -4.26
C GLY A 317 -15.85 -0.75 -3.43
N LEU A 318 -14.82 -0.24 -2.75
CA LEU A 318 -14.92 1.01 -2.00
C LEU A 318 -15.27 2.19 -2.91
N HIS A 319 -14.71 2.26 -4.10
CA HIS A 319 -15.06 3.31 -5.04
C HIS A 319 -16.49 3.16 -5.59
N PHE A 320 -16.94 1.96 -5.93
CA PHE A 320 -18.33 1.75 -6.34
C PHE A 320 -19.31 2.15 -5.23
N ALA A 321 -18.96 1.91 -3.96
CA ALA A 321 -19.76 2.37 -2.82
C ALA A 321 -19.86 3.90 -2.74
N THR A 322 -18.79 4.65 -3.07
CA THR A 322 -18.87 6.14 -3.13
C THR A 322 -19.81 6.67 -4.21
N SER A 323 -20.13 5.86 -5.22
CA SER A 323 -21.01 6.22 -6.34
C SER A 323 -22.37 5.51 -6.28
N ASP A 324 -22.73 4.93 -5.13
CA ASP A 324 -23.99 4.22 -4.88
C ASP A 324 -24.25 3.03 -5.83
N GLN A 325 -23.20 2.37 -6.36
CA GLN A 325 -23.29 1.24 -7.29
C GLN A 325 -23.26 -0.12 -6.57
N TRP A 326 -24.25 -0.38 -5.73
CA TRP A 326 -24.23 -1.49 -4.77
C TRP A 326 -24.20 -2.89 -5.41
N ALA A 327 -24.75 -3.05 -6.62
CA ALA A 327 -24.66 -4.31 -7.37
C ALA A 327 -23.20 -4.67 -7.72
N GLU A 328 -22.37 -3.69 -8.06
CA GLU A 328 -20.95 -3.90 -8.34
C GLU A 328 -20.16 -4.11 -7.04
N VAL A 329 -20.51 -3.40 -5.96
CA VAL A 329 -19.94 -3.63 -4.63
C VAL A 329 -20.14 -5.08 -4.20
N LYS A 330 -21.36 -5.61 -4.37
CA LYS A 330 -21.69 -7.01 -4.06
C LYS A 330 -20.79 -7.99 -4.80
N LYS A 331 -20.59 -7.79 -6.11
CA LYS A 331 -19.68 -8.63 -6.93
C LYS A 331 -18.25 -8.59 -6.39
N CYS A 332 -17.74 -7.43 -5.99
CA CYS A 332 -16.42 -7.32 -5.38
C CYS A 332 -16.34 -8.09 -4.05
N VAL A 333 -17.37 -7.98 -3.20
CA VAL A 333 -17.46 -8.71 -1.92
C VAL A 333 -17.47 -10.23 -2.15
N GLU A 334 -18.34 -10.73 -3.04
CA GLU A 334 -18.42 -12.16 -3.39
C GLU A 334 -17.09 -12.71 -3.92
N GLN A 335 -16.38 -11.92 -4.75
CA GLN A 335 -15.06 -12.28 -5.24
C GLN A 335 -14.03 -12.34 -4.12
N LEU A 336 -14.03 -11.38 -3.19
CA LEU A 336 -13.12 -11.37 -2.04
C LEU A 336 -13.38 -12.56 -1.11
N GLU A 337 -14.63 -12.94 -0.88
CA GLU A 337 -14.99 -14.11 -0.08
C GLU A 337 -14.46 -15.41 -0.65
N SER A 338 -14.34 -15.51 -1.97
CA SER A 338 -13.72 -16.67 -2.64
C SER A 338 -12.19 -16.71 -2.53
N MET A 339 -11.54 -15.57 -2.28
CA MET A 339 -10.08 -15.43 -2.30
C MET A 339 -9.45 -15.34 -0.90
N VAL A 340 -10.16 -14.79 0.07
CA VAL A 340 -9.66 -14.58 1.44
C VAL A 340 -9.98 -15.79 2.30
N GLU A 341 -8.93 -16.44 2.82
CA GLU A 341 -9.07 -17.60 3.70
C GLU A 341 -9.66 -17.19 5.07
N LEU A 342 -10.47 -18.09 5.65
CA LEU A 342 -11.03 -17.95 6.98
C LEU A 342 -10.10 -18.61 8.02
N PRO A 343 -9.87 -17.98 9.19
CA PRO A 343 -10.35 -16.66 9.63
C PRO A 343 -9.63 -15.51 8.89
N ARG A 344 -10.38 -14.43 8.60
CA ARG A 344 -9.90 -13.23 7.88
C ARG A 344 -8.80 -12.52 8.69
N LYS A 345 -7.55 -12.95 8.55
CA LYS A 345 -6.39 -12.41 9.27
C LYS A 345 -5.59 -11.43 8.42
N GLY A 346 -4.94 -10.49 9.10
CA GLY A 346 -4.10 -9.48 8.47
C GLY A 346 -4.90 -8.38 7.77
N ILE A 347 -4.18 -7.44 7.17
CA ILE A 347 -4.75 -6.19 6.62
C ILE A 347 -5.76 -6.43 5.49
N ILE A 348 -5.55 -7.42 4.62
CA ILE A 348 -6.51 -7.75 3.54
C ILE A 348 -7.81 -8.28 4.13
N GLY A 349 -7.73 -9.12 5.17
CA GLY A 349 -8.90 -9.63 5.88
C GLY A 349 -9.72 -8.49 6.50
N MET A 350 -9.04 -7.51 7.12
CA MET A 350 -9.69 -6.32 7.68
C MET A 350 -10.35 -5.44 6.62
N TYR A 351 -9.67 -5.18 5.50
CA TYR A 351 -10.27 -4.41 4.39
C TYR A 351 -11.45 -5.14 3.76
N SER A 352 -11.36 -6.46 3.57
CA SER A 352 -12.46 -7.28 3.07
C SER A 352 -13.67 -7.22 4.01
N LEU A 353 -13.44 -7.37 5.31
CA LEU A 353 -14.49 -7.26 6.33
C LEU A 353 -15.12 -5.86 6.36
N TYR A 354 -14.30 -4.81 6.31
CA TYR A 354 -14.77 -3.44 6.25
C TYR A 354 -15.63 -3.17 4.99
N LEU A 355 -15.21 -3.64 3.81
CA LEU A 355 -15.98 -3.51 2.58
C LEU A 355 -17.33 -4.26 2.65
N SER A 356 -17.36 -5.46 3.24
CA SER A 356 -18.61 -6.17 3.52
C SER A 356 -19.53 -5.32 4.41
N GLY A 357 -19.02 -4.72 5.48
CA GLY A 357 -19.78 -3.81 6.34
C GLY A 357 -20.34 -2.60 5.58
N VAL A 358 -19.52 -2.00 4.69
CA VAL A 358 -19.94 -0.86 3.84
C VAL A 358 -21.08 -1.28 2.90
N TYR A 359 -21.03 -2.48 2.34
CA TYR A 359 -22.11 -3.01 1.51
C TYR A 359 -23.43 -3.16 2.28
N TYR A 360 -23.41 -3.79 3.46
CA TYR A 360 -24.63 -3.97 4.26
C TYR A 360 -25.17 -2.65 4.80
N GLN A 361 -24.29 -1.73 5.22
CA GLN A 361 -24.72 -0.38 5.62
C GLN A 361 -25.37 0.37 4.45
N GLY A 362 -24.80 0.27 3.25
CA GLY A 362 -25.33 0.90 2.04
C GLY A 362 -26.67 0.36 1.59
N THR A 363 -26.90 -0.95 1.75
CA THR A 363 -28.17 -1.62 1.45
C THR A 363 -29.18 -1.59 2.61
N GLN A 364 -28.87 -0.86 3.68
CA GLN A 364 -29.72 -0.63 4.86
C GLN A 364 -29.91 -1.85 5.78
N ASP A 365 -29.09 -2.88 5.66
CA ASP A 365 -28.99 -3.98 6.62
C ASP A 365 -28.06 -3.57 7.78
N PHE A 366 -28.57 -2.69 8.64
CA PHE A 366 -27.79 -2.09 9.73
C PHE A 366 -27.43 -3.09 10.83
N ASP A 367 -28.25 -4.13 11.05
CA ASP A 367 -27.97 -5.20 12.00
C ASP A 367 -26.69 -5.95 11.60
N THR A 368 -26.62 -6.40 10.34
CA THR A 368 -25.43 -7.10 9.82
C THR A 368 -24.22 -6.18 9.77
N ALA A 369 -24.42 -4.91 9.38
CA ALA A 369 -23.34 -3.93 9.35
C ALA A 369 -22.76 -3.64 10.74
N GLU A 370 -23.60 -3.49 11.77
CA GLU A 370 -23.16 -3.31 13.16
C GLU A 370 -22.35 -4.51 13.62
N GLN A 371 -22.85 -5.73 13.40
CA GLN A 371 -22.16 -6.96 13.77
C GLN A 371 -20.77 -7.05 13.14
N ILE A 372 -20.66 -6.69 11.86
CA ILE A 372 -19.39 -6.68 11.12
C ILE A 372 -18.43 -5.64 11.69
N TYR A 373 -18.88 -4.39 11.89
CA TYR A 373 -18.00 -3.34 12.41
C TYR A 373 -17.60 -3.54 13.87
N SER A 374 -18.37 -4.32 14.62
CA SER A 374 -18.09 -4.74 16.00
C SER A 374 -17.13 -5.94 16.10
N ASP A 375 -16.66 -6.50 14.97
CA ASP A 375 -15.72 -7.63 14.97
C ASP A 375 -14.42 -7.28 15.72
N PRO A 376 -13.84 -8.19 16.51
CA PRO A 376 -12.60 -7.95 17.25
C PRO A 376 -11.43 -7.50 16.36
N ASN A 377 -11.39 -7.91 15.09
CA ASN A 377 -10.37 -7.46 14.14
C ASN A 377 -10.54 -5.99 13.74
N LEU A 378 -11.70 -5.37 13.94
CA LEU A 378 -11.96 -3.96 13.66
C LEU A 378 -12.06 -3.09 14.93
N SER A 379 -11.95 -3.70 16.11
CA SER A 379 -12.05 -2.99 17.40
C SER A 379 -10.86 -2.05 17.66
N LEU A 380 -11.15 -0.93 18.32
CA LEU A 380 -10.15 0.02 18.82
C LEU A 380 -9.50 -0.46 20.13
N GLU A 381 -10.18 -1.26 20.95
CA GLU A 381 -9.66 -1.76 22.25
C GLU A 381 -8.43 -2.67 22.09
N ALA A 382 -8.28 -3.28 20.91
CA ALA A 382 -7.09 -4.05 20.56
C ALA A 382 -5.80 -3.19 20.56
N TYR A 383 -5.93 -1.86 20.53
CA TYR A 383 -4.81 -0.91 20.59
C TYR A 383 -4.28 -0.72 22.02
N ASP A 384 -5.15 -0.71 23.04
CA ASP A 384 -4.77 -0.39 24.41
C ASP A 384 -4.13 -1.57 25.17
N ASN A 385 -4.38 -2.80 24.72
CA ASN A 385 -3.95 -4.01 25.44
C ASN A 385 -2.48 -4.42 25.25
N GLY A 386 -1.60 -3.54 24.76
CA GLY A 386 -0.14 -3.76 24.75
C GLY A 386 0.36 -4.97 23.93
N HIS A 387 -0.51 -5.63 23.16
CA HIS A 387 -0.18 -6.79 22.35
C HIS A 387 0.28 -6.38 20.95
N GLY A 388 1.54 -5.92 20.89
CA GLY A 388 2.25 -5.66 19.64
C GLY A 388 1.85 -4.34 18.98
N HIS A 389 2.84 -3.65 18.42
CA HIS A 389 2.59 -2.43 17.65
C HIS A 389 1.75 -2.76 16.41
N ARG A 390 0.43 -2.56 16.51
CA ARG A 390 -0.49 -2.65 15.38
C ARG A 390 0.00 -1.68 14.29
N LYS A 391 0.05 -2.14 13.05
CA LYS A 391 0.52 -1.29 11.94
C LYS A 391 -0.47 -0.13 11.74
N GLN A 392 0.04 1.04 11.36
CA GLN A 392 -0.75 2.25 11.13
C GLN A 392 -1.99 2.00 10.23
N ALA A 393 -1.85 1.22 9.16
CA ALA A 393 -2.96 0.90 8.26
C ALA A 393 -4.10 0.11 8.92
N GLU A 394 -3.79 -0.79 9.85
CA GLU A 394 -4.80 -1.57 10.57
C GLU A 394 -5.56 -0.70 11.58
N LEU A 395 -4.85 0.23 12.23
CA LEU A 395 -5.47 1.25 13.08
C LEU A 395 -6.44 2.11 12.26
N GLU A 396 -6.00 2.61 11.10
CA GLU A 396 -6.84 3.44 10.23
C GLU A 396 -8.14 2.73 9.81
N VAL A 397 -8.09 1.45 9.46
CA VAL A 397 -9.31 0.67 9.13
C VAL A 397 -10.23 0.52 10.34
N SER A 398 -9.67 0.35 11.53
CA SER A 398 -10.44 0.26 12.79
C SER A 398 -11.11 1.60 13.13
N LEU A 399 -10.42 2.72 12.90
CA LEU A 399 -10.99 4.07 13.04
C LEU A 399 -12.16 4.28 12.06
N LEU A 400 -12.03 3.84 10.81
CA LEU A 400 -13.12 3.91 9.83
C LEU A 400 -14.34 3.09 10.29
N ALA A 401 -14.14 1.85 10.75
CA ALA A 401 -15.23 1.04 11.30
C ALA A 401 -15.91 1.73 12.49
N ALA A 402 -15.14 2.34 13.39
CA ALA A 402 -15.68 3.10 14.52
C ALA A 402 -16.53 4.31 14.09
N PHE A 403 -16.11 5.07 13.07
CA PHE A 403 -16.92 6.15 12.51
C PHE A 403 -18.25 5.64 11.96
N ASN A 404 -18.23 4.54 11.21
CA ASN A 404 -19.43 3.93 10.65
C ASN A 404 -20.39 3.46 11.75
N ARG A 405 -19.90 2.84 12.82
CA ARG A 405 -20.71 2.48 14.00
C ARG A 405 -21.38 3.69 14.63
N ILE A 406 -20.63 4.77 14.86
CA ILE A 406 -21.19 6.01 15.42
C ILE A 406 -22.33 6.52 14.54
N TRP A 407 -22.18 6.52 13.21
CA TRP A 407 -23.22 6.97 12.29
C TRP A 407 -24.46 6.07 12.30
N ILE A 408 -24.31 4.74 12.35
CA ILE A 408 -25.43 3.81 12.49
C ILE A 408 -26.19 4.08 13.80
N MET A 409 -25.47 4.27 14.91
CA MET A 409 -26.05 4.56 16.23
C MET A 409 -26.74 5.92 16.33
N GLN A 410 -26.67 6.78 15.30
CA GLN A 410 -27.47 8.01 15.24
C GLN A 410 -28.92 7.74 14.84
N HIS A 411 -29.22 6.57 14.29
CA HIS A 411 -30.57 6.18 13.94
C HIS A 411 -31.33 5.74 15.21
N PRO A 412 -32.58 6.21 15.45
CA PRO A 412 -33.31 5.93 16.70
C PRO A 412 -33.47 4.44 17.03
N ALA A 413 -33.60 3.58 16.01
CA ALA A 413 -33.73 2.13 16.20
C ALA A 413 -32.44 1.43 16.67
N TYR A 414 -31.28 2.03 16.43
CA TYR A 414 -29.95 1.46 16.72
C TYR A 414 -29.18 2.27 17.75
N GLN A 415 -29.86 3.15 18.47
CA GLN A 415 -29.22 4.10 19.37
C GLN A 415 -28.58 3.40 20.57
N ASN A 416 -27.27 3.61 20.74
CA ASN A 416 -26.54 3.16 21.93
C ASN A 416 -25.65 4.30 22.44
N ASN A 417 -26.17 5.07 23.40
CA ASN A 417 -25.48 6.25 23.92
C ASN A 417 -24.18 5.90 24.64
N TYR A 418 -24.14 4.76 25.35
CA TYR A 418 -22.95 4.32 26.09
C TYR A 418 -21.81 4.04 25.12
N VAL A 419 -22.04 3.17 24.13
CA VAL A 419 -21.01 2.79 23.14
C VAL A 419 -20.62 3.99 22.26
N THR A 420 -21.57 4.87 21.93
CA THR A 420 -21.27 6.09 21.17
C THR A 420 -20.29 6.98 21.94
N LEU A 421 -20.50 7.21 23.24
CA LEU A 421 -19.60 8.02 24.06
C LEU A 421 -18.23 7.36 24.22
N GLU A 422 -18.21 6.06 24.48
CA GLU A 422 -16.98 5.28 24.59
C GLU A 422 -16.13 5.37 23.32
N LEU A 423 -16.73 5.16 22.14
CA LEU A 423 -16.01 5.30 20.87
C LEU A 423 -15.51 6.72 20.65
N LEU A 424 -16.31 7.75 20.97
CA LEU A 424 -15.89 9.15 20.86
C LEU A 424 -14.70 9.48 21.77
N ASP A 425 -14.65 8.91 22.98
CA ASP A 425 -13.53 9.10 23.89
C ASP A 425 -12.24 8.45 23.36
N HIS A 426 -12.31 7.22 22.82
CA HIS A 426 -11.16 6.59 22.16
C HIS A 426 -10.68 7.39 20.94
N LEU A 427 -11.61 7.84 20.09
CA LEU A 427 -11.29 8.66 18.91
C LEU A 427 -10.64 9.99 19.30
N ARG A 428 -11.05 10.60 20.41
CA ARG A 428 -10.47 11.86 20.89
C ARG A 428 -9.00 11.73 21.26
N LEU A 429 -8.54 10.55 21.69
CA LEU A 429 -7.13 10.32 22.04
C LEU A 429 -6.24 10.18 20.81
N VAL A 430 -6.77 9.65 19.70
CA VAL A 430 -5.96 9.24 18.54
C VAL A 430 -6.13 10.17 17.33
N CYS A 431 -7.34 10.68 17.08
CA CYS A 431 -7.66 11.36 15.83
C CYS A 431 -7.20 12.83 15.70
N PRO A 432 -7.17 13.68 16.74
CA PRO A 432 -6.84 15.11 16.57
C PRO A 432 -5.47 15.37 15.94
N ASP A 433 -4.45 14.60 16.36
CA ASP A 433 -3.06 14.73 15.90
C ASP A 433 -2.65 13.60 14.93
N HIS A 434 -3.63 12.88 14.37
CA HIS A 434 -3.38 11.75 13.48
C HIS A 434 -2.61 12.18 12.23
N PRO A 435 -1.58 11.44 11.76
CA PRO A 435 -0.73 11.85 10.64
C PRO A 435 -1.53 12.04 9.34
N ASN A 436 -2.51 11.18 9.07
CA ASN A 436 -3.38 11.29 7.89
C ASN A 436 -4.42 12.43 8.05
N PRO A 437 -4.36 13.50 7.22
CA PRO A 437 -5.30 14.62 7.26
C PRO A 437 -6.75 14.27 6.90
N GLU A 438 -6.98 13.19 6.15
CA GLU A 438 -8.34 12.72 5.82
C GLU A 438 -9.03 12.19 7.07
N ILE A 439 -8.33 11.37 7.86
CA ILE A 439 -8.84 10.84 9.13
C ILE A 439 -9.18 11.99 10.09
N ARG A 440 -8.31 13.01 10.20
CA ARG A 440 -8.61 14.21 11.01
C ARG A 440 -9.87 14.93 10.55
N THR A 441 -10.01 15.08 9.22
CA THR A 441 -11.19 15.72 8.60
C THR A 441 -12.47 14.96 8.92
N ILE A 442 -12.47 13.63 8.73
CA ILE A 442 -13.63 12.77 8.99
C ILE A 442 -13.97 12.72 10.49
N TYR A 443 -12.96 12.65 11.36
CA TYR A 443 -13.15 12.73 12.81
C TYR A 443 -13.94 13.97 13.23
N HIS A 444 -13.54 15.15 12.73
CA HIS A 444 -14.25 16.38 13.03
C HIS A 444 -15.69 16.39 12.49
N LEU A 445 -15.95 15.77 11.34
CA LEU A 445 -17.32 15.59 10.85
C LEU A 445 -18.14 14.63 11.72
N ALA A 446 -17.55 13.50 12.13
CA ALA A 446 -18.22 12.52 12.98
C ALA A 446 -18.64 13.12 14.32
N VAL A 447 -17.72 13.83 14.99
CA VAL A 447 -18.00 14.52 16.27
C VAL A 447 -19.08 15.60 16.10
N ALA A 448 -19.03 16.39 15.02
CA ALA A 448 -20.03 17.43 14.78
C ALA A 448 -21.42 16.88 14.40
N ALA A 449 -21.46 15.72 13.73
CA ALA A 449 -22.69 15.08 13.31
C ALA A 449 -23.41 14.38 14.48
N ALA A 450 -22.63 13.71 15.34
CA ALA A 450 -23.14 12.89 16.43
C ALA A 450 -24.06 13.66 17.40
N LYS A 451 -25.15 13.01 17.80
CA LYS A 451 -26.06 13.43 18.86
C LYS A 451 -25.67 12.69 20.12
N THR A 452 -25.13 13.43 21.08
CA THR A 452 -24.72 12.91 22.39
C THR A 452 -25.67 13.37 23.49
N VAL A 453 -25.67 12.66 24.61
CA VAL A 453 -26.34 13.07 25.85
C VAL A 453 -25.27 13.09 26.95
N PRO A 454 -24.84 14.27 27.45
CA PRO A 454 -25.30 15.62 27.12
C PRO A 454 -24.89 16.08 25.70
N PRO A 455 -25.61 17.06 25.10
CA PRO A 455 -25.30 17.54 23.76
C PRO A 455 -23.98 18.32 23.73
N VAL A 456 -23.21 18.14 22.65
CA VAL A 456 -22.00 18.92 22.40
C VAL A 456 -22.33 20.41 22.28
N PRO A 457 -21.60 21.33 22.94
CA PRO A 457 -21.83 22.76 22.85
C PRO A 457 -21.78 23.26 21.39
N MET A 458 -22.70 24.14 21.01
CA MET A 458 -22.82 24.62 19.63
C MET A 458 -21.54 25.32 19.13
N THR A 459 -20.80 25.97 20.03
CA THR A 459 -19.50 26.57 19.72
C THR A 459 -18.46 25.53 19.29
N ALA A 460 -18.43 24.37 19.97
CA ALA A 460 -17.56 23.25 19.60
C ALA A 460 -18.00 22.61 18.28
N VAL A 461 -19.32 22.45 18.05
CA VAL A 461 -19.86 21.97 16.77
C VAL A 461 -19.43 22.87 15.62
N LYS A 462 -19.57 24.19 15.75
CA LYS A 462 -19.13 25.16 14.74
C LYS A 462 -17.63 25.04 14.45
N ASN A 463 -16.79 24.92 15.48
CA ASN A 463 -15.34 24.77 15.31
C ASN A 463 -15.00 23.50 14.55
N HIS A 464 -15.57 22.35 14.92
CA HIS A 464 -15.33 21.09 14.24
C HIS A 464 -15.74 21.12 12.75
N ILE A 465 -16.91 21.66 12.43
CA ILE A 465 -17.36 21.81 11.04
C ILE A 465 -16.42 22.72 10.25
N SER A 466 -15.97 23.84 10.83
CA SER A 466 -15.05 24.76 10.17
C SER A 466 -13.68 24.11 9.90
N THR A 467 -13.16 23.36 10.87
CA THR A 467 -11.90 22.61 10.71
C THR A 467 -12.03 21.54 9.63
N ALA A 468 -13.12 20.76 9.64
CA ALA A 468 -13.38 19.76 8.60
C ALA A 468 -13.50 20.39 7.20
N LEU A 469 -14.22 21.52 7.06
CA LEU A 469 -14.35 22.21 5.77
C LEU A 469 -13.00 22.73 5.26
N THR A 470 -12.15 23.23 6.16
CA THR A 470 -10.80 23.68 5.81
C THR A 470 -9.93 22.51 5.37
N GLY A 471 -9.98 21.39 6.09
CA GLY A 471 -9.29 20.15 5.73
C GLY A 471 -9.71 19.61 4.37
N ALA A 472 -11.03 19.50 4.12
CA ALA A 472 -11.57 19.02 2.86
C ALA A 472 -11.16 19.90 1.67
N LYS A 473 -11.17 21.24 1.83
CA LYS A 473 -10.69 22.18 0.81
C LYS A 473 -9.20 22.03 0.52
N ALA A 474 -8.37 21.87 1.56
CA ALA A 474 -6.93 21.68 1.40
C ALA A 474 -6.60 20.39 0.65
N LEU A 475 -7.39 19.34 0.87
CA LEU A 475 -7.26 18.04 0.19
C LEU A 475 -7.87 18.03 -1.22
N GLY A 476 -8.67 19.03 -1.58
CA GLY A 476 -9.46 19.04 -2.81
C GLY A 476 -10.68 18.10 -2.78
N ASP A 477 -11.02 17.52 -1.62
CA ASP A 477 -12.14 16.58 -1.51
C ASP A 477 -13.48 17.31 -1.62
N ILE A 478 -14.07 17.23 -2.82
CA ILE A 478 -15.35 17.85 -3.17
C ILE A 478 -16.50 17.20 -2.41
N GLN A 479 -16.47 15.87 -2.24
CA GLN A 479 -17.55 15.14 -1.57
C GLN A 479 -17.58 15.49 -0.09
N THR A 480 -16.44 15.37 0.60
CA THR A 480 -16.34 15.73 2.02
C THR A 480 -16.62 17.22 2.26
N SER A 481 -16.24 18.10 1.32
CA SER A 481 -16.63 19.52 1.36
C SER A 481 -18.15 19.72 1.28
N SER A 482 -18.85 18.97 0.42
CA SER A 482 -20.31 18.99 0.33
C SER A 482 -20.98 18.51 1.61
N ILE A 483 -20.46 17.45 2.22
CA ILE A 483 -20.94 16.90 3.50
C ILE A 483 -20.78 17.94 4.61
N ALA A 484 -19.59 18.57 4.71
CA ALA A 484 -19.31 19.60 5.71
C ALA A 484 -20.26 20.81 5.58
N LEU A 485 -20.51 21.30 4.35
CA LEU A 485 -21.43 22.40 4.10
C LEU A 485 -22.90 22.03 4.41
N SER A 486 -23.30 20.80 4.08
CA SER A 486 -24.64 20.29 4.39
C SER A 486 -24.85 20.19 5.91
N LEU A 487 -23.84 19.70 6.63
CA LEU A 487 -23.86 19.63 8.08
C LEU A 487 -23.87 21.02 8.73
N MET A 488 -23.08 21.97 8.18
CA MET A 488 -23.09 23.37 8.61
C MET A 488 -24.49 23.97 8.49
N ARG A 489 -25.14 23.79 7.34
CA ARG A 489 -26.50 24.26 7.10
C ARG A 489 -27.48 23.63 8.09
N ALA A 490 -27.42 22.31 8.28
CA ALA A 490 -28.34 21.58 9.14
C ALA A 490 -28.22 21.95 10.63
N LYS A 491 -27.01 22.22 11.13
CA LYS A 491 -26.76 22.48 12.56
C LYS A 491 -26.79 23.96 12.92
N LEU A 492 -26.32 24.85 12.04
CA LEU A 492 -26.13 26.27 12.35
C LEU A 492 -27.15 27.20 11.72
N PHE A 493 -27.75 26.82 10.59
CA PHE A 493 -28.58 27.70 9.76
C PHE A 493 -30.00 27.17 9.53
N GLN A 494 -30.42 26.14 10.28
CA GLN A 494 -31.78 25.63 10.17
C GLN A 494 -32.79 26.72 10.55
N ASN A 495 -33.72 27.01 9.63
CA ASN A 495 -34.77 28.02 9.78
C ASN A 495 -34.26 29.47 9.96
N ILE A 496 -33.02 29.77 9.58
CA ILE A 496 -32.49 31.13 9.59
C ILE A 496 -32.73 31.78 8.22
N VAL A 497 -33.47 32.89 8.22
CA VAL A 497 -33.60 33.76 7.04
C VAL A 497 -32.33 34.61 6.93
N GLY A 498 -31.49 34.34 5.93
CA GLY A 498 -30.33 35.17 5.65
C GLY A 498 -29.51 34.70 4.45
N ASP A 499 -28.80 35.64 3.83
CA ASP A 499 -28.01 35.38 2.61
C ASP A 499 -26.90 34.35 2.82
N GLN A 500 -26.27 34.34 4.00
CA GLN A 500 -25.23 33.37 4.34
C GLN A 500 -25.76 31.93 4.38
N ALA A 501 -26.97 31.73 4.92
CA ALA A 501 -27.62 30.42 4.98
C ALA A 501 -27.95 29.89 3.57
N LEU A 502 -28.46 30.76 2.68
CA LEU A 502 -28.75 30.39 1.30
C LEU A 502 -27.46 30.12 0.50
N GLN A 503 -26.43 30.96 0.65
CA GLN A 503 -25.15 30.76 -0.02
C GLN A 503 -24.50 29.43 0.41
N CYS A 504 -24.55 29.09 1.69
CA CYS A 504 -24.08 27.81 2.20
C CYS A 504 -24.83 26.63 1.55
N ALA A 505 -26.16 26.70 1.47
CA ALA A 505 -26.98 25.65 0.85
C ALA A 505 -26.72 25.53 -0.66
N LYS A 506 -26.60 26.64 -1.38
CA LYS A 506 -26.25 26.66 -2.81
C LYS A 506 -24.87 26.05 -3.05
N ALA A 507 -23.89 26.40 -2.23
CA ALA A 507 -22.54 25.82 -2.31
C ALA A 507 -22.55 24.31 -2.03
N ALA A 508 -23.30 23.85 -1.03
CA ALA A 508 -23.44 22.42 -0.72
C ALA A 508 -23.99 21.62 -1.91
N SER A 509 -25.09 22.11 -2.50
CA SER A 509 -25.73 21.53 -3.71
C SER A 509 -24.77 21.50 -4.89
N GLN A 510 -24.05 22.59 -5.14
CA GLN A 510 -23.08 22.66 -6.24
C GLN A 510 -21.94 21.66 -6.07
N GLN A 511 -21.38 21.52 -4.85
CA GLN A 511 -20.32 20.53 -4.61
C GLN A 511 -20.86 19.10 -4.68
N ALA A 512 -22.08 18.83 -4.20
CA ALA A 512 -22.70 17.52 -4.32
C ALA A 512 -22.83 17.10 -5.79
N LYS A 513 -23.34 18.01 -6.64
CA LYS A 513 -23.44 17.80 -8.09
C LYS A 513 -22.10 17.55 -8.76
N ARG A 514 -21.04 18.23 -8.30
CA ARG A 514 -19.67 18.00 -8.79
C ARG A 514 -19.08 16.67 -8.32
N SER A 515 -19.48 16.19 -7.14
CA SER A 515 -19.03 14.89 -6.62
C SER A 515 -19.70 13.70 -7.31
N GLY A 516 -20.91 13.88 -7.85
CA GLY A 516 -21.66 12.84 -8.54
C GLY A 516 -22.32 11.79 -7.65
N ASN A 517 -22.23 11.92 -6.31
CA ASN A 517 -22.95 11.03 -5.39
C ASN A 517 -24.45 11.40 -5.33
N LEU A 518 -25.32 10.46 -5.73
CA LEU A 518 -26.75 10.72 -5.91
C LEU A 518 -27.46 10.97 -4.58
N ILE A 519 -27.06 10.25 -3.53
CA ILE A 519 -27.61 10.43 -2.19
C ILE A 519 -27.32 11.84 -1.66
N TRP A 520 -26.06 12.28 -1.75
CA TRP A 520 -25.66 13.62 -1.31
C TRP A 520 -26.21 14.73 -2.20
N MET A 521 -26.38 14.49 -3.50
CA MET A 521 -27.11 15.40 -4.38
C MET A 521 -28.56 15.58 -3.92
N SER A 522 -29.25 14.49 -3.58
CA SER A 522 -30.61 14.55 -3.03
C SER A 522 -30.67 15.31 -1.71
N VAL A 523 -29.78 14.98 -0.76
CA VAL A 523 -29.73 15.63 0.56
C VAL A 523 -29.46 17.13 0.43
N ALA A 524 -28.45 17.52 -0.34
CA ALA A 524 -28.06 18.91 -0.49
C ALA A 524 -29.11 19.75 -1.26
N ASP A 525 -29.72 19.18 -2.31
CA ASP A 525 -30.82 19.85 -3.02
C ASP A 525 -32.06 20.00 -2.13
N ASN A 526 -32.41 18.99 -1.34
CA ASN A 526 -33.54 19.11 -0.40
C ASN A 526 -33.28 20.19 0.66
N MET A 527 -32.05 20.29 1.18
CA MET A 527 -31.66 21.38 2.08
C MET A 527 -31.73 22.75 1.41
N LEU A 528 -31.34 22.86 0.15
CA LEU A 528 -31.45 24.10 -0.63
C LEU A 528 -32.92 24.49 -0.84
N ALA A 529 -33.78 23.54 -1.19
CA ALA A 529 -35.21 23.78 -1.37
C ALA A 529 -35.86 24.36 -0.10
N GLN A 530 -35.58 23.76 1.06
CA GLN A 530 -36.04 24.28 2.35
C GLN A 530 -35.53 25.70 2.65
N SER A 531 -34.27 26.01 2.30
CA SER A 531 -33.73 27.36 2.49
C SER A 531 -34.36 28.40 1.56
N LEU A 532 -34.70 28.02 0.32
CA LEU A 532 -35.41 28.88 -0.63
C LEU A 532 -36.85 29.14 -0.17
N ASP A 533 -37.52 28.11 0.36
CA ASP A 533 -38.89 28.21 0.87
C ASP A 533 -39.00 29.18 2.05
N VAL A 534 -38.07 29.08 3.00
CA VAL A 534 -37.94 30.02 4.14
C VAL A 534 -37.68 31.46 3.70
N GLN A 535 -37.13 31.68 2.49
CA GLN A 535 -36.92 33.01 1.89
C GLN A 535 -38.07 33.46 0.98
N GLY A 536 -39.15 32.69 0.85
CA GLY A 536 -40.30 33.02 0.00
C GLY A 536 -40.11 32.75 -1.48
N GLN A 537 -39.02 32.08 -1.88
CA GLN A 537 -38.73 31.71 -3.28
C GLN A 537 -39.39 30.36 -3.64
N VAL A 538 -40.72 30.28 -3.47
CA VAL A 538 -41.48 29.02 -3.49
C VAL A 538 -41.36 28.27 -4.82
N ALA A 539 -41.36 28.97 -5.96
CA ALA A 539 -41.25 28.34 -7.28
C ALA A 539 -39.88 27.68 -7.49
N GLU A 540 -38.79 28.34 -7.08
CA GLU A 540 -37.43 27.77 -7.16
C GLU A 540 -37.28 26.60 -6.17
N ALA A 541 -37.84 26.74 -4.96
CA ALA A 541 -37.86 25.69 -3.95
C ALA A 541 -38.54 24.41 -4.46
N GLN A 542 -39.69 24.52 -5.13
CA GLN A 542 -40.41 23.37 -5.71
C GLN A 542 -39.58 22.67 -6.80
N ASN A 543 -38.95 23.42 -7.69
CA ASN A 543 -38.11 22.86 -8.75
C ASN A 543 -36.91 22.09 -8.16
N VAL A 544 -36.24 22.67 -7.17
CA VAL A 544 -35.09 22.03 -6.51
C VAL A 544 -35.54 20.79 -5.71
N ALA A 545 -36.70 20.84 -5.05
CA ALA A 545 -37.25 19.69 -4.34
C ALA A 545 -37.58 18.53 -5.28
N GLN A 546 -38.14 18.81 -6.47
CA GLN A 546 -38.38 17.78 -7.49
C GLN A 546 -37.08 17.14 -7.96
N ALA A 547 -36.02 17.93 -8.18
CA ALA A 547 -34.70 17.40 -8.52
C ALA A 547 -34.13 16.52 -7.39
N ALA A 548 -34.28 16.92 -6.13
CA ALA A 548 -33.86 16.13 -4.97
C ALA A 548 -34.54 14.76 -4.92
N VAL A 549 -35.86 14.69 -5.15
CA VAL A 549 -36.62 13.44 -5.23
C VAL A 549 -36.16 12.58 -6.41
N HIS A 550 -35.92 13.20 -7.57
CA HIS A 550 -35.42 12.48 -8.73
C HIS A 550 -34.07 11.80 -8.45
N HIS A 551 -33.13 12.50 -7.82
CA HIS A 551 -31.85 11.92 -7.42
C HIS A 551 -32.01 10.76 -6.42
N ALA A 552 -32.91 10.88 -5.44
CA ALA A 552 -33.20 9.80 -4.49
C ALA A 552 -33.77 8.55 -5.18
N VAL A 553 -34.68 8.72 -6.15
CA VAL A 553 -35.24 7.60 -6.93
C VAL A 553 -34.16 6.92 -7.76
N LEU A 554 -33.25 7.68 -8.37
CA LEU A 554 -32.12 7.11 -9.11
C LEU A 554 -31.16 6.35 -8.18
N ALA A 555 -30.84 6.92 -7.01
CA ALA A 555 -30.03 6.23 -6.01
C ALA A 555 -30.68 4.92 -5.54
N SER A 556 -32.00 4.95 -5.34
CA SER A 556 -32.80 3.77 -4.99
C SER A 556 -32.73 2.68 -6.06
N ARG A 557 -32.88 3.03 -7.34
CA ARG A 557 -32.76 2.06 -8.44
C ARG A 557 -31.39 1.39 -8.53
N ASN A 558 -30.32 2.11 -8.13
CA ASN A 558 -28.97 1.57 -8.15
C ASN A 558 -28.64 0.67 -6.95
N GLY A 559 -29.42 0.73 -5.86
CA GLY A 559 -29.09 0.07 -4.59
C GLY A 559 -29.78 -1.24 -4.28
N ASP A 560 -30.53 -1.81 -5.22
CA ASP A 560 -31.17 -3.12 -5.05
C ASP A 560 -31.95 -3.21 -3.72
N TYR A 561 -32.63 -2.11 -3.32
CA TYR A 561 -33.40 -1.99 -2.07
C TYR A 561 -34.71 -2.79 -2.10
N THR A 562 -34.69 -4.00 -2.67
CA THR A 562 -35.86 -4.88 -2.78
C THR A 562 -36.13 -5.71 -1.52
N ARG A 563 -35.59 -5.30 -0.37
CA ARG A 563 -35.86 -5.90 0.94
C ARG A 563 -36.55 -4.93 1.87
#